data_AF-A0A0F9HXL1-F1
#
_entry.id   AF-A0A0F9HXL1-F1
#
_cell.length_a   1.000
_cell.length_b   1.000
_cell.length_c   1.000
_cell.angle_alpha   90.00
_cell.angle_beta   90.00
_cell.angle_gamma   90.00
#
_symmetry.space_group_name_H-M   'P 1'
#
loop_
_entity.id
_entity.type
_entity.pdbx_description
1 polymer ?
#
loop_
_entity_poly.entity_id
_entity_poly.type
_entity_poly.pdbx_seq_one_letter_code
_entity_poly.pdbx_strand_id
1 'polypeptide(L)'
;MKSIVQNQIRSIKDTFQLSEEFGRTSEAILDKFWMLLSSTAESVVAGTVCILTIIVMNIKNHPISEICDSLGFTQSAVNYQIKNKIFEKLHILGFKTITRSKELIKEFIMKNINEK
;
A
#
# COMPACT_ATOMS: atom_id res chain seq x y z
N MET A 1 -11.76 -12.78 2.68
CA MET A 1 -11.02 -11.59 3.13
C MET A 1 -9.88 -11.24 2.17
N LYS A 2 -8.77 -11.99 2.10
CA LYS A 2 -7.64 -11.64 1.21
C LYS A 2 -8.01 -11.60 -0.30
N SER A 3 -8.87 -12.51 -0.75
CA SER A 3 -9.40 -12.51 -2.13
C SER A 3 -10.22 -11.28 -2.49
N ILE A 4 -10.93 -10.69 -1.51
CA ILE A 4 -11.69 -9.44 -1.70
C ILE A 4 -10.70 -8.29 -1.90
N VAL A 5 -9.64 -8.24 -1.09
CA VAL A 5 -8.55 -7.25 -1.24
C VAL A 5 -7.87 -7.38 -2.60
N GLN A 6 -7.56 -8.60 -3.05
CA GLN A 6 -6.98 -8.84 -4.39
C GLN A 6 -7.91 -8.34 -5.50
N ASN A 7 -9.22 -8.59 -5.39
CA ASN A 7 -10.19 -8.09 -6.38
C ASN A 7 -10.28 -6.56 -6.39
N GLN A 8 -10.22 -5.91 -5.23
CA GLN A 8 -10.17 -4.45 -5.14
C GLN A 8 -8.88 -3.88 -5.76
N ILE A 9 -7.72 -4.50 -5.51
CA ILE A 9 -6.46 -4.13 -6.14
C ILE A 9 -6.54 -4.24 -7.67
N ARG A 10 -7.15 -5.32 -8.19
CA ARG A 10 -7.39 -5.47 -9.64
C ARG A 10 -8.29 -4.37 -10.19
N SER A 11 -9.39 -4.06 -9.49
CA SER A 11 -10.29 -2.96 -9.86
C SER A 11 -9.57 -1.62 -9.93
N ILE A 12 -8.67 -1.34 -8.97
CA ILE A 12 -7.83 -0.12 -8.99
C ILE A 12 -6.85 -0.15 -10.15
N LYS A 13 -6.17 -1.28 -10.39
CA LYS A 13 -5.28 -1.44 -11.54
C LYS A 13 -6.01 -1.09 -12.84
N ASP A 14 -7.20 -1.64 -13.03
CA ASP A 14 -7.97 -1.46 -14.25
C ASP A 14 -8.52 -0.02 -14.37
N THR A 15 -9.06 0.53 -13.27
CA THR A 15 -9.63 1.90 -13.24
C THR A 15 -8.58 2.95 -13.55
N PHE A 16 -7.38 2.80 -12.99
CA PHE A 16 -6.27 3.75 -13.14
C PHE A 16 -5.30 3.36 -14.27
N GLN A 17 -5.62 2.32 -15.06
CA GLN A 17 -4.83 1.82 -16.19
C GLN A 17 -3.35 1.53 -15.82
N LEU A 18 -3.15 0.95 -14.63
CA LEU A 18 -1.83 0.61 -14.11
C LEU A 18 -1.30 -0.69 -14.75
N SER A 19 0.02 -0.84 -14.80
CA SER A 19 0.66 -1.95 -15.51
C SER A 19 0.43 -3.31 -14.84
N GLU A 20 0.67 -4.40 -15.57
CA GLU A 20 0.68 -5.74 -14.96
C GLU A 20 1.77 -5.91 -13.89
N GLU A 21 2.86 -5.15 -14.00
CA GLU A 21 3.90 -5.10 -12.96
C GLU A 21 3.39 -4.49 -11.66
N PHE A 22 2.48 -3.50 -11.74
CA PHE A 22 1.77 -2.98 -10.57
C PHE A 22 1.00 -4.10 -9.88
N GLY A 23 0.22 -4.87 -10.63
CA GLY A 23 -0.54 -6.00 -10.09
C GLY A 23 0.34 -7.02 -9.34
N ARG A 24 1.44 -7.45 -9.96
CA ARG A 24 2.40 -8.38 -9.33
C ARG A 24 3.08 -7.81 -8.09
N THR A 25 3.48 -6.53 -8.14
CA THR A 25 4.13 -5.87 -7.01
C THR A 25 3.15 -5.66 -5.85
N SER A 26 1.90 -5.29 -6.13
CA SER A 26 0.84 -5.20 -5.12
C SER A 26 0.57 -6.55 -4.47
N GLU A 27 0.54 -7.64 -5.24
CA GLU A 27 0.35 -8.99 -4.69
C GLU A 27 1.50 -9.40 -3.76
N ALA A 28 2.75 -9.16 -4.17
CA ALA A 28 3.92 -9.43 -3.33
C ALA A 28 3.89 -8.63 -2.00
N ILE A 29 3.49 -7.34 -2.05
CA ILE A 29 3.32 -6.50 -0.86
C ILE A 29 2.18 -7.04 0.00
N LEU A 30 1.03 -7.35 -0.59
CA LEU A 30 -0.11 -7.90 0.14
C LEU A 30 0.27 -9.19 0.87
N ASP A 31 0.99 -10.09 0.20
CA ASP A 31 1.44 -11.35 0.78
C ASP A 31 2.39 -11.14 1.96
N LYS A 32 3.42 -10.31 1.78
CA LYS A 32 4.42 -10.05 2.82
C LYS A 32 3.83 -9.37 4.05
N PHE A 33 2.90 -8.44 3.86
CA PHE A 33 2.36 -7.59 4.92
C PHE A 33 0.95 -7.99 5.39
N TRP A 34 0.40 -9.11 4.89
CA TRP A 34 -0.97 -9.55 5.21
C TRP A 34 -1.26 -9.61 6.71
N MET A 35 -0.36 -10.24 7.48
CA MET A 35 -0.53 -10.41 8.94
C MET A 35 -0.49 -9.09 9.72
N LEU A 36 0.09 -8.04 9.14
CA LEU A 36 0.17 -6.71 9.75
C LEU A 36 -1.05 -5.86 9.39
N LEU A 37 -1.50 -5.94 8.13
CA LEU A 37 -2.54 -5.07 7.59
C LEU A 37 -3.97 -5.61 7.75
N SER A 38 -4.18 -6.93 7.82
CA SER A 38 -5.51 -7.58 7.80
C SER A 38 -6.45 -7.28 8.98
N SER A 39 -6.02 -6.46 9.95
CA SER A 39 -6.82 -6.08 11.13
C SER A 39 -7.76 -4.88 10.90
N THR A 40 -8.09 -4.57 9.64
CA THR A 40 -8.96 -3.46 9.23
C THR A 40 -9.83 -3.86 8.04
N ALA A 41 -10.75 -2.98 7.63
CA ALA A 41 -11.57 -3.17 6.43
C ALA A 41 -10.73 -3.45 5.17
N GLU A 42 -11.23 -4.35 4.31
CA GLU A 42 -10.55 -4.79 3.09
C GLU A 42 -10.20 -3.63 2.16
N SER A 43 -11.09 -2.63 2.03
CA SER A 43 -10.85 -1.43 1.21
C SER A 43 -9.64 -0.64 1.68
N VAL A 44 -9.46 -0.50 3.00
CA VAL A 44 -8.32 0.19 3.60
C VAL A 44 -7.04 -0.61 3.35
N VAL A 45 -7.09 -1.96 3.43
CA VAL A 45 -5.93 -2.82 3.11
C VAL A 45 -5.56 -2.68 1.63
N ALA A 46 -6.55 -2.81 0.72
CA ALA A 46 -6.33 -2.70 -0.72
C ALA A 46 -5.72 -1.35 -1.08
N GLY A 47 -6.31 -0.25 -0.59
CA GLY A 47 -5.79 1.09 -0.83
C GLY A 47 -4.39 1.30 -0.26
N THR A 48 -4.11 0.78 0.95
CA THR A 48 -2.77 0.82 1.53
C THR A 48 -1.76 0.10 0.65
N VAL A 49 -2.07 -1.10 0.17
CA VAL A 49 -1.19 -1.87 -0.72
C VAL A 49 -0.95 -1.11 -2.03
N CYS A 50 -1.99 -0.60 -2.68
CA CYS A 50 -1.86 0.17 -3.92
C CYS A 50 -0.96 1.41 -3.74
N ILE A 51 -1.10 2.12 -2.63
CA ILE A 51 -0.30 3.31 -2.33
C ILE A 51 1.16 2.93 -2.07
N LEU A 52 1.43 1.84 -1.34
CA LEU A 52 2.78 1.32 -1.17
C LEU A 52 3.39 0.92 -2.52
N THR A 53 2.62 0.28 -3.39
CA THR A 53 3.08 -0.08 -4.74
C THR A 53 3.44 1.15 -5.58
N ILE A 54 2.61 2.20 -5.56
CA ILE A 54 2.91 3.47 -6.25
C ILE A 54 4.22 4.07 -5.77
N ILE A 55 4.46 4.06 -4.45
CA ILE A 55 5.69 4.57 -3.85
C ILE A 55 6.89 3.74 -4.29
N VAL A 56 6.79 2.41 -4.21
CA VAL A 56 7.86 1.47 -4.59
C VAL A 56 8.24 1.63 -6.06
N MET A 57 7.25 1.66 -6.94
CA MET A 57 7.44 1.76 -8.39
C MET A 57 7.70 3.19 -8.87
N ASN A 58 7.72 4.18 -7.96
CA ASN A 58 7.87 5.60 -8.29
C ASN A 58 6.89 6.08 -9.38
N ILE A 59 5.66 5.58 -9.32
CA ILE A 59 4.60 5.95 -10.27
C ILE A 59 4.21 7.41 -10.03
N LYS A 60 4.40 8.25 -11.05
CA LYS A 60 4.09 9.67 -11.01
C LYS A 60 2.62 9.91 -11.37
N ASN A 61 2.06 11.04 -10.94
CA ASN A 61 0.74 11.54 -11.34
C ASN A 61 -0.50 10.78 -10.84
N HIS A 62 -0.36 9.80 -9.94
CA HIS A 62 -1.52 9.14 -9.32
C HIS A 62 -1.65 9.62 -7.86
N PRO A 63 -2.59 10.53 -7.57
CA PRO A 63 -2.71 11.09 -6.24
C PRO A 63 -3.35 10.07 -5.29
N ILE A 64 -2.75 9.96 -4.11
CA ILE A 64 -3.21 9.09 -3.02
C ILE A 64 -4.71 9.32 -2.71
N SER A 65 -5.17 10.57 -2.83
CA SER A 65 -6.58 10.94 -2.64
C SER A 65 -7.53 10.16 -3.55
N GLU A 66 -7.26 10.10 -4.85
CA GLU A 66 -8.17 9.48 -5.82
C GLU A 66 -8.34 7.97 -5.55
N ILE A 67 -7.28 7.30 -5.12
CA ILE A 67 -7.35 5.88 -4.73
C ILE A 67 -8.19 5.72 -3.47
N CYS A 68 -7.99 6.57 -2.47
CA CYS A 68 -8.77 6.53 -1.24
C CYS A 68 -10.26 6.79 -1.52
N ASP A 69 -10.56 7.79 -2.36
CA ASP A 69 -11.91 8.17 -2.75
C ASP A 69 -12.60 7.05 -3.53
N SER A 70 -11.91 6.41 -4.47
CA SER A 70 -12.44 5.27 -5.24
C SER A 70 -12.79 4.05 -4.38
N LEU A 71 -12.18 3.92 -3.20
CA LEU A 71 -12.40 2.83 -2.24
C LEU A 71 -13.25 3.27 -1.04
N GLY A 72 -13.71 4.52 -1.02
CA GLY A 72 -14.64 5.06 -0.02
C GLY A 72 -14.04 5.23 1.38
N PHE A 73 -12.75 5.57 1.50
CA PHE A 73 -12.11 5.83 2.80
C PHE A 73 -11.18 7.05 2.77
N THR A 74 -10.75 7.54 3.93
CA THR A 74 -9.92 8.75 4.04
C THR A 74 -8.41 8.48 3.99
N GLN A 75 -7.62 9.43 3.47
CA GLN A 75 -6.15 9.32 3.47
C GLN A 75 -5.54 9.11 4.87
N SER A 76 -6.20 9.63 5.92
CA SER A 76 -5.79 9.44 7.31
C SER A 76 -5.77 7.96 7.71
N ALA A 77 -6.67 7.13 7.16
CA ALA A 77 -6.70 5.69 7.42
C ALA A 77 -5.47 4.98 6.86
N VAL A 78 -5.02 5.32 5.64
CA VAL A 78 -3.77 4.76 5.08
C VAL A 78 -2.55 5.25 5.85
N ASN A 79 -2.49 6.55 6.19
CA ASN A 79 -1.38 7.06 6.97
C ASN A 79 -1.30 6.36 8.35
N TYR A 80 -2.45 6.08 8.97
CA TYR A 80 -2.54 5.29 10.19
C TYR A 80 -2.06 3.85 9.98
N GLN A 81 -2.48 3.17 8.91
CA GLN A 81 -2.03 1.81 8.58
C GLN A 81 -0.51 1.75 8.44
N ILE A 82 0.08 2.59 7.58
CA ILE A 82 1.52 2.57 7.32
C ILE A 82 2.28 2.90 8.61
N LYS A 83 1.89 3.96 9.32
CA LYS A 83 2.55 4.37 10.57
C LYS A 83 2.50 3.27 11.63
N ASN A 84 1.30 2.88 12.05
CA ASN A 84 1.13 2.08 13.27
C ASN A 84 1.27 0.57 13.02
N LYS A 85 0.91 0.09 11.82
CA LYS A 85 0.88 -1.36 11.53
C LYS A 85 2.17 -1.85 10.88
N ILE A 86 2.90 -0.97 10.19
CA ILE A 86 4.20 -1.30 9.60
C ILE A 86 5.33 -0.70 10.43
N PHE A 87 5.45 0.63 10.45
CA PHE A 87 6.65 1.27 11.00
C PHE A 87 6.77 1.12 12.52
N GLU A 88 5.75 1.45 13.29
CA GLU A 88 5.80 1.34 14.75
C GLU A 88 5.87 -0.13 15.20
N LYS A 89 5.07 -1.01 14.57
CA LYS A 89 5.03 -2.44 14.91
C LYS A 89 6.35 -3.18 14.60
N LEU A 90 7.15 -2.65 13.68
CA LEU A 90 8.47 -3.17 13.33
C LEU A 90 9.61 -2.33 13.93
N HIS A 91 9.30 -1.39 14.83
CA HIS A 91 10.26 -0.50 15.50
C HIS A 91 11.16 0.30 14.54
N ILE A 92 10.61 0.72 13.40
CA ILE A 92 11.31 1.51 12.39
C ILE A 92 11.10 2.99 12.68
N LEU A 93 12.18 3.69 13.00
CA LEU A 93 12.17 5.11 13.29
C LEU A 93 12.16 5.96 12.01
N GLY A 94 11.72 7.22 12.12
CA GLY A 94 11.84 8.22 11.05
C GLY A 94 10.62 8.40 10.14
N PHE A 95 9.57 7.58 10.30
CA PHE A 95 8.30 7.83 9.61
C PHE A 95 7.64 9.11 10.14
N LYS A 96 7.25 10.02 9.23
CA LYS A 96 6.51 11.25 9.57
C LYS A 96 5.14 11.27 8.91
N THR A 97 5.13 11.27 7.58
CA THR A 97 3.93 11.17 6.74
C THR A 97 4.33 10.41 5.48
N ILE A 98 3.35 9.84 4.78
CA ILE A 98 3.59 9.14 3.50
C ILE A 98 4.43 10.00 2.55
N THR A 99 4.05 11.27 2.34
CA THR A 99 4.76 12.18 1.43
C THR A 99 6.19 12.49 1.86
N ARG A 100 6.44 12.68 3.17
CA ARG A 100 7.78 13.03 3.69
C ARG A 100 8.69 11.82 3.86
N SER A 101 8.12 10.62 3.88
CA SER A 101 8.84 9.37 4.12
C SER A 101 8.81 8.44 2.91
N LYS A 102 8.57 8.96 1.69
CA LYS A 102 8.48 8.14 0.47
C LYS A 102 9.71 7.25 0.24
N GLU A 103 10.91 7.80 0.32
CA GLU A 103 12.14 7.02 0.13
C GLU A 103 12.31 5.96 1.21
N LEU A 104 12.10 6.32 2.49
CA LEU A 104 12.14 5.37 3.60
C LEU A 104 11.13 4.22 3.41
N ILE A 105 9.90 4.53 3.00
CA ILE A 105 8.87 3.53 2.69
C ILE A 105 9.33 2.66 1.54
N LYS A 106 9.79 3.26 0.44
CA LYS A 106 10.23 2.54 -0.74
C LYS A 106 11.35 1.55 -0.42
N GLU A 107 12.43 2.01 0.21
CA GLU A 107 13.57 1.17 0.60
C GLU A 107 13.13 0.02 1.50
N PHE A 108 12.31 0.33 2.51
CA PHE A 108 11.83 -0.67 3.45
C PHE A 108 10.97 -1.75 2.77
N ILE A 109 9.98 -1.35 1.97
CA ILE A 109 9.09 -2.30 1.29
C ILE A 109 9.87 -3.13 0.26
N MET A 110 10.71 -2.51 -0.56
CA MET A 110 11.54 -3.20 -1.56
C MET A 110 12.45 -4.25 -0.93
N LYS A 111 13.07 -3.94 0.20
CA LYS A 111 13.89 -4.89 0.94
C LYS A 111 13.08 -6.14 1.33
N ASN A 112 11.85 -5.94 1.83
CA ASN A 112 11.04 -7.03 2.37
C ASN A 112 10.37 -7.92 1.32
N ILE A 113 10.03 -7.39 0.14
CA ILE A 113 9.39 -8.18 -0.92
C ILE A 113 10.40 -8.90 -1.83
N ASN A 114 11.67 -8.50 -1.81
CA ASN A 114 12.76 -9.15 -2.55
C ASN A 114 13.52 -10.21 -1.74
N GLU A 115 13.32 -10.25 -0.41
CA GLU A 115 13.82 -11.33 0.46
C GLU A 115 13.03 -12.61 0.19
N LYS A 116 13.68 -13.58 -0.48
CA LYS A 116 13.20 -14.95 -0.67
C LYS A 116 13.32 -15.77 0.61
#